data_AF-A0A482Z8V7-F1
#
_entry.id   AF-A0A482Z8V7-F1
#
_cell.length_a   1.000
_cell.length_b   1.000
_cell.length_c   1.000
_cell.angle_alpha   90.00
_cell.angle_beta   90.00
_cell.angle_gamma   90.00
#
_symmetry.space_group_name_H-M   'P 1'
#
loop_
_entity.id
_entity.type
_entity.pdbx_description
1 polymer ?
#
loop_
_entity_poly.entity_id
_entity_poly.type
_entity_poly.pdbx_seq_one_letter_code
_entity_poly.pdbx_strand_id
1 'polypeptide(L)' 'SDYIVYADESGDHGLINIDTQYSIFVLAFCIFKKSDYLKTVQGF' A
#
# COMPACT_ATOMS: atom_id res chain seq x y z
N SER A 1 -8.58 4.90 -17.58
CA SER A 1 -8.60 4.25 -16.26
C SER A 1 -8.86 5.32 -15.20
N ASP A 2 -9.91 5.13 -14.40
CA ASP A 2 -10.45 6.15 -13.48
C ASP A 2 -10.02 5.94 -12.02
N TYR A 3 -9.27 4.88 -11.78
CA TYR A 3 -8.79 4.49 -10.46
C TYR A 3 -7.27 4.64 -10.36
N ILE A 4 -6.81 4.92 -9.16
CA ILE A 4 -5.42 4.83 -8.73
C ILE A 4 -5.34 3.62 -7.81
N VAL A 5 -4.33 2.79 -8.03
CA VAL A 5 -4.05 1.58 -7.24
C VAL A 5 -2.66 1.74 -6.64
N TYR A 6 -2.58 1.64 -5.32
CA TYR A 6 -1.34 1.51 -4.58
C TYR A 6 -1.24 0.10 -4.03
N ALA A 7 -0.09 -0.51 -4.24
CA ALA A 7 0.30 -1.78 -3.64
C ALA A 7 1.57 -1.51 -2.82
N ASP A 8 1.57 -1.96 -1.58
CA ASP A 8 2.70 -1.83 -0.67
C ASP A 8 2.96 -3.17 0.02
N GLU A 9 4.23 -3.42 0.32
CA GLU A 9 4.74 -4.64 0.91
C GLU A 9 5.54 -4.26 2.16
N SER A 10 5.21 -4.88 3.29
CA SER A 10 5.92 -4.69 4.55
C SER A 10 6.13 -6.03 5.25
N GLY A 11 7.18 -6.14 6.05
CA GLY A 11 7.54 -7.38 6.75
C GLY A 11 8.81 -8.02 6.22
N ASP A 12 9.10 -9.23 6.68
CA ASP A 12 10.30 -9.97 6.29
C ASP A 12 10.19 -10.52 4.86
N HIS A 13 11.09 -10.07 3.98
CA HIS A 13 11.25 -10.59 2.61
C HIS A 13 12.15 -11.84 2.56
N GLY A 14 12.75 -12.22 3.68
CA GLY A 14 13.66 -13.34 3.81
C GLY A 14 12.94 -14.65 4.14
N LEU A 15 12.92 -15.60 3.19
CA LEU A 15 12.41 -16.96 3.44
C LEU A 15 13.36 -17.85 4.27
N ILE A 16 14.54 -17.33 4.66
CA ILE A 16 15.66 -18.13 5.17
C ILE A 16 15.94 -17.88 6.66
N ASN A 17 15.80 -16.63 7.12
CA ASN A 17 15.95 -16.25 8.53
C ASN A 17 14.82 -15.31 8.89
N ILE A 18 13.85 -15.81 9.68
CA ILE A 18 12.70 -15.02 10.11
C ILE A 18 13.21 -13.87 10.99
N ASP A 19 12.97 -12.63 10.55
CA ASP A 19 13.19 -11.46 11.40
C ASP A 19 12.17 -11.46 12.55
N THR A 20 12.64 -11.63 13.77
CA THR A 20 11.82 -11.60 14.99
C THR A 20 11.16 -10.24 15.27
N GLN A 21 11.63 -9.15 14.65
CA GLN A 21 11.01 -7.82 14.72
C GLN A 21 9.92 -7.62 13.66
N TYR A 22 9.95 -8.38 12.56
CA TYR A 22 9.07 -8.23 11.40
C TYR A 22 8.58 -9.59 10.86
N SER A 23 8.14 -10.46 11.76
CA SER A 23 7.90 -11.89 11.49
C SER A 23 6.70 -12.21 10.59
N ILE A 24 6.01 -11.20 10.09
CA ILE A 24 4.79 -11.35 9.31
C ILE A 24 4.95 -10.56 8.03
N PHE A 25 4.74 -11.24 6.92
CA PHE A 25 4.61 -10.65 5.61
C PHE A 25 3.22 -10.03 5.43
N VAL A 26 3.16 -8.74 5.08
CA VAL A 26 1.90 -8.00 4.92
C VAL A 26 1.88 -7.30 3.57
N LEU A 27 0.77 -7.46 2.85
CA LEU A 27 0.45 -6.71 1.63
C LEU A 27 -0.70 -5.75 1.89
N ALA A 28 -0.47 -4.48 1.59
CA ALA A 28 -1.50 -3.46 1.61
C ALA A 28 -1.92 -3.11 0.17
N PHE A 29 -3.22 -3.11 -0.08
CA PHE A 29 -3.81 -2.71 -1.36
C PHE A 29 -4.81 -1.59 -1.15
N CYS A 30 -4.53 -0.43 -1.73
CA CYS A 30 -5.39 0.75 -1.66
C CYS A 30 -5.86 1.13 -3.06
N ILE A 31 -7.19 1.18 -3.24
CA ILE A 31 -7.82 1.50 -4.52
C ILE A 31 -8.77 2.67 -4.31
N PHE A 32 -8.64 3.71 -5.12
CA PHE A 32 -9.53 4.86 -5.05
C PHE A 32 -9.71 5.54 -6.41
N LYS A 33 -10.81 6.27 -6.55
CA LYS A 33 -11.11 7.03 -7.77
C LYS A 33 -10.23 8.26 -7.84
N LYS A 34 -9.76 8.58 -9.05
CA LYS A 34 -9.03 9.83 -9.34
C LYS A 34 -9.83 11.06 -8.93
N SER A 35 -11.13 11.06 -9.19
CA SER A 35 -12.02 12.18 -8.84
C SER A 35 -12.04 12.48 -7.35
N ASP A 36 -11.96 11.47 -6.49
CA ASP A 36 -12.03 11.64 -5.05
C ASP A 36 -10.68 12.10 -4.50
N TYR A 37 -9.58 11.54 -5.02
CA TYR A 37 -8.23 12.00 -4.72
C TYR A 37 -8.00 13.48 -5.11
N LEU A 38 -8.46 13.87 -6.29
CA LEU A 38 -8.33 15.25 -6.77
C LEU A 38 -9.09 16.25 -5.88
N LYS A 39 -10.28 15.89 -5.36
CA LYS A 39 -10.99 16.75 -4.40
C LYS A 39 -10.17 17.00 -3.13
N THR A 40 -9.43 16.00 -2.66
CA THR A 40 -8.62 16.10 -1.43
C THR A 40 -7.32 16.86 -1.65
N VAL A 41 -6.66 16.68 -2.79
CA VAL A 41 -5.34 17.27 -3.07
C VAL A 41 -5.44 18.69 -3.63
N GLN A 42 -6.51 19.01 -4.35
CA GLN A 42 -6.62 20.26 -5.10
C GLN A 42 -7.21 21.42 -4.30
N GLY A 43 -7.53 21.22 -3.01
CA GLY A 43 -7.79 22.28 -2.03
C GLY A 43 -8.76 23.37 -2.49
N PHE A 44 -9.98 22.98 -2.88
CA PHE A 44 -11.07 23.93 -3.14
C PHE A 44 -11.96 24.09 -1.91
#